data_AF-A0A658NN12-F1
#
_entry.id   AF-A0A658NN12-F1
#
_cell.length_a   1.000
_cell.length_b   1.000
_cell.length_c   1.000
_cell.angle_alpha   90.00
_cell.angle_beta   90.00
_cell.angle_gamma   90.00
#
_symmetry.space_group_name_H-M   'P 1'
#
loop_
_entity.id
_entity.type
_entity.pdbx_description
1 polymer ?
#
loop_
_entity_poly.entity_id
_entity_poly.type
_entity_poly.pdbx_seq_one_letter_code
_entity_poly.pdbx_strand_id
1 'polypeptide(L)'
;MKDEIAVAVVGAGPAGSSAAEAAAAEGVRTVLIDKKKEIGSPVQCGGFLPEAEELQSLLPAARLPGTLIDIPERIILHRTRWQRMYS
;
A
#
# COMPACT_ATOMS: atom_id res chain seq x y z
N MET A 1 -2.75 -30.76 -5.12
CA MET A 1 -1.92 -30.22 -4.04
C MET A 1 -2.81 -29.43 -3.09
N LYS A 2 -2.99 -29.88 -1.85
CA LYS A 2 -3.48 -29.02 -0.76
C LYS A 2 -2.23 -28.58 0.01
N ASP A 3 -1.55 -27.58 -0.51
CA ASP A 3 -0.55 -26.90 0.31
C ASP A 3 -1.31 -26.22 1.44
N GLU A 4 -0.90 -26.48 2.67
CA GLU A 4 -1.61 -26.06 3.87
C GLU A 4 -1.35 -24.55 4.12
N ILE A 5 -2.15 -23.70 3.48
CA ILE A 5 -2.05 -22.25 3.62
C ILE A 5 -2.51 -21.86 5.03
N ALA A 6 -1.68 -21.09 5.75
CA ALA A 6 -2.00 -20.61 7.09
C ALA A 6 -2.79 -19.30 7.08
N VAL A 7 -2.51 -18.42 6.10
CA VAL A 7 -3.19 -17.13 5.95
C VAL A 7 -3.59 -16.92 4.48
N ALA A 8 -4.85 -16.56 4.26
CA ALA A 8 -5.35 -16.11 2.97
C ALA A 8 -5.76 -14.64 3.04
N VAL A 9 -5.15 -13.80 2.21
CA VAL A 9 -5.47 -12.38 2.08
C VAL A 9 -6.23 -12.16 0.77
N VAL A 10 -7.43 -11.59 0.86
CA VAL A 10 -8.30 -11.33 -0.30
C VAL A 10 -8.32 -9.83 -0.59
N GLY A 11 -7.79 -9.46 -1.75
CA GLY A 11 -7.60 -8.10 -2.25
C GLY A 11 -6.14 -7.65 -2.18
N ALA A 12 -5.49 -7.54 -3.34
CA ALA A 12 -4.12 -7.02 -3.51
C ALA A 12 -4.09 -5.49 -3.68
N GLY A 13 -4.97 -4.78 -2.96
CA GLY A 13 -4.83 -3.33 -2.77
C GLY A 13 -3.69 -3.00 -1.80
N PRO A 14 -3.48 -1.71 -1.46
CA PRO A 14 -2.44 -1.32 -0.52
C PRO A 14 -2.51 -2.08 0.81
N ALA A 15 -3.69 -2.11 1.44
CA ALA A 15 -3.87 -2.77 2.73
C ALA A 15 -3.59 -4.29 2.67
N GLY A 16 -4.15 -5.00 1.70
CA GLY A 16 -3.98 -6.44 1.60
C GLY A 16 -2.58 -6.85 1.16
N SER A 17 -1.94 -6.09 0.28
CA SER A 17 -0.55 -6.35 -0.10
C SER A 17 0.39 -6.14 1.09
N SER A 18 0.21 -5.06 1.86
CA SER A 18 0.97 -4.84 3.10
C SER A 18 0.73 -5.91 4.16
N ALA A 19 -0.52 -6.39 4.33
CA ALA A 19 -0.82 -7.47 5.26
C ALA A 19 -0.19 -8.80 4.81
N ALA A 20 -0.26 -9.13 3.52
CA ALA A 20 0.35 -10.34 2.97
C ALA A 20 1.88 -10.29 3.06
N GLU A 21 2.49 -9.15 2.75
CA GLU A 21 3.92 -8.91 2.90
C GLU A 21 4.37 -9.10 4.36
N ALA A 22 3.69 -8.45 5.30
CA ALA A 22 4.01 -8.56 6.72
C ALA A 22 3.90 -10.00 7.23
N ALA A 23 2.82 -10.73 6.88
CA ALA A 23 2.66 -12.12 7.27
C ALA A 23 3.74 -13.02 6.65
N ALA A 24 4.05 -12.83 5.37
CA ALA A 24 5.08 -13.61 4.68
C ALA A 24 6.49 -13.33 5.24
N ALA A 25 6.79 -12.08 5.61
CA ALA A 25 8.05 -11.69 6.23
C ALA A 25 8.29 -12.40 7.58
N GLU A 26 7.23 -12.72 8.31
CA GLU A 26 7.27 -13.52 9.55
C GLU A 26 7.29 -15.04 9.29
N GLY A 27 7.47 -15.48 8.03
CA GLY A 27 7.56 -16.88 7.65
C GLY A 27 6.22 -17.61 7.55
N VAL A 28 5.10 -16.90 7.62
CA VAL A 28 3.76 -17.50 7.52
C VAL A 28 3.47 -17.88 6.07
N ARG A 29 3.04 -19.13 5.84
CA ARG A 29 2.54 -19.59 4.54
C ARG A 29 1.28 -18.82 4.15
N THR A 30 1.48 -17.78 3.35
CA THR A 30 0.46 -16.78 3.02
C THR A 30 0.13 -16.84 1.53
N VAL A 31 -1.15 -16.77 1.19
CA VAL A 31 -1.62 -16.56 -0.19
C VAL A 31 -2.28 -15.20 -0.30
N LEU A 32 -1.94 -14.45 -1.35
CA LEU A 32 -2.60 -13.21 -1.73
C LEU A 32 -3.45 -13.46 -2.97
N ILE A 33 -4.73 -13.10 -2.90
CA ILE A 33 -5.72 -13.38 -3.93
C ILE A 33 -6.32 -12.06 -4.39
N ASP A 34 -6.32 -11.77 -5.69
CA ASP A 34 -7.05 -10.65 -6.26
C ASP A 34 -7.90 -11.10 -7.45
N LYS A 35 -9.00 -10.39 -7.69
CA LYS A 35 -9.87 -10.64 -8.85
C LYS A 35 -9.25 -10.11 -10.15
N LYS A 36 -8.39 -9.10 -10.06
CA LYS A 36 -7.75 -8.45 -11.20
C LYS A 36 -6.71 -9.38 -11.78
N LYS A 37 -6.64 -9.42 -13.11
CA LYS A 37 -5.61 -10.16 -13.84
C LYS A 37 -4.21 -9.57 -13.59
N GLU A 38 -4.13 -8.26 -13.38
CA GLU A 38 -2.91 -7.54 -13.11
C GLU A 38 -3.12 -6.66 -11.86
N ILE A 39 -2.26 -6.84 -10.86
CA ILE A 39 -2.33 -6.08 -9.61
C ILE A 39 -2.02 -4.62 -9.90
N GLY A 40 -2.82 -3.71 -9.33
CA GLY A 40 -2.65 -2.26 -9.53
C GLY A 40 -3.15 -1.73 -10.88
N SER A 41 -3.59 -2.58 -11.81
CA SER A 41 -4.01 -2.19 -13.16
C SER A 41 -5.49 -2.50 -13.44
N PRO A 42 -6.29 -1.55 -13.97
CA PRO A 42 -5.96 -0.13 -14.10
C PRO A 42 -5.86 0.53 -12.72
N VAL A 43 -5.15 1.66 -12.66
CA VAL A 43 -5.05 2.49 -11.46
C VAL A 43 -6.43 3.09 -11.16
N GLN A 44 -6.92 2.87 -9.93
CA GLN A 44 -8.22 3.37 -9.45
C GLN A 44 -8.06 4.31 -8.25
N CYS A 45 -6.90 4.95 -8.14
CA CYS A 45 -6.55 5.89 -7.09
C CYS A 45 -6.10 7.20 -7.74
N GLY A 46 -6.41 8.34 -7.11
CA GLY A 46 -5.87 9.64 -7.52
C GLY A 46 -4.36 9.77 -7.29
N GLY A 47 -3.74 8.82 -6.57
CA GLY A 47 -2.31 8.74 -6.36
C GLY A 47 -1.73 9.84 -5.46
N PHE A 48 -2.56 10.68 -4.86
CA PHE A 48 -2.11 11.72 -3.94
C PHE A 48 -1.71 11.11 -2.60
N LEU A 49 -0.47 11.35 -2.21
CA LEU A 49 0.09 11.01 -0.91
C LEU A 49 0.71 12.29 -0.33
N PRO A 50 0.39 12.68 0.92
CA PRO A 50 1.10 13.75 1.61
C PRO A 50 2.58 13.40 1.79
N GLU A 51 3.43 14.40 1.99
CA GLU A 51 4.81 14.16 2.38
C GLU A 51 4.85 13.45 3.75
N ALA A 52 5.89 12.66 4.01
CA ALA A 52 5.95 11.78 5.18
C ALA A 52 5.71 12.53 6.51
N GLU A 53 6.26 13.74 6.65
CA GLU A 53 6.09 14.60 7.83
C GLU A 53 4.64 15.07 8.00
N GLU A 54 3.97 15.40 6.88
CA GLU A 54 2.56 15.79 6.89
C GLU A 54 1.68 14.61 7.25
N LEU A 55 1.94 13.44 6.66
CA LEU A 55 1.21 12.21 6.94
C LEU A 55 1.36 11.79 8.42
N GLN A 56 2.56 11.92 8.97
CA GLN A 56 2.83 11.65 10.39
C GLN A 56 2.10 12.64 11.31
N SER A 57 2.01 13.91 10.91
CA SER A 57 1.27 14.94 11.65
C SER A 57 -0.24 14.68 11.63
N LEU A 58 -0.78 14.19 10.51
CA LEU A 58 -2.18 13.81 10.37
C LEU A 58 -2.52 12.51 11.13
N LEU A 59 -1.58 11.57 11.20
CA LEU A 59 -1.74 10.25 11.82
C LEU A 59 -0.66 9.99 12.88
N PRO A 60 -0.67 10.73 14.01
CA PRO A 60 0.44 10.73 14.99
C PRO A 60 0.66 9.37 15.67
N ALA A 61 -0.36 8.52 15.73
CA ALA A 61 -0.26 7.19 16.31
C ALA A 61 0.20 6.11 15.29
N ALA A 62 0.24 6.44 14.00
CA ALA A 62 0.63 5.50 12.96
C ALA A 62 2.15 5.38 12.88
N ARG A 63 2.63 4.14 12.72
CA ARG A 63 4.01 3.89 12.27
C ARG A 63 4.00 3.90 10.74
N LEU A 64 4.66 4.88 10.15
CA LEU A 64 4.79 4.92 8.69
C LEU A 64 5.76 3.84 8.21
N PRO A 65 5.38 3.03 7.21
CA PRO A 65 6.32 2.12 6.56
C PRO A 65 7.40 2.93 5.82
N GLY A 66 8.63 2.40 5.76
CA GLY A 66 9.73 3.09 5.08
C GLY A 66 9.45 3.42 3.61
N THR A 67 8.58 2.65 2.96
CA THR A 67 8.11 2.91 1.58
C THR A 67 7.29 4.18 1.42
N LEU A 68 6.72 4.73 2.50
CA LEU A 68 6.04 6.03 2.53
C LEU A 68 6.96 7.17 3.00
N ILE A 69 8.17 6.84 3.47
CA ILE A 69 9.20 7.82 3.84
C ILE A 69 10.10 8.09 2.64
N ASP A 70 10.58 7.02 2.01
CA ASP A 70 11.52 7.07 0.88
C ASP A 70 10.84 6.59 -0.42
N ILE A 71 10.00 7.45 -0.99
CA ILE A 71 9.31 7.17 -2.26
C ILE A 71 10.31 7.29 -3.42
N PRO A 72 10.51 6.25 -4.26
CA PRO A 72 11.44 6.35 -5.37
C PRO A 72 11.02 7.38 -6.41
N GLU A 73 11.92 8.28 -6.81
CA GLU A 73 11.63 9.36 -7.80
C GLU A 73 10.97 8.85 -9.09
N ARG A 74 11.34 7.66 -9.56
CA ARG A 74 10.79 7.07 -10.79
C ARG A 74 9.27 6.82 -10.75
N ILE A 75 8.65 6.78 -9.57
CA ILE A 75 7.20 6.59 -9.41
C ILE A 75 6.48 7.88 -8.99
N ILE A 76 7.20 9.00 -8.86
CA ILE A 76 6.63 10.31 -8.57
C ILE A 76 6.32 10.99 -9.91
N LEU A 77 5.04 11.09 -10.25
CA LEU A 77 4.61 11.77 -11.48
C LEU A 77 4.61 13.29 -11.33
N HIS A 78 4.25 13.80 -10.15
CA HIS A 78 4.17 15.22 -9.87
C HIS A 78 4.27 15.50 -8.37
N ARG A 79 4.93 16.61 -8.00
CA ARG A 79 4.93 17.17 -6.64
C ARG A 79 4.10 18.44 -6.61
N THR A 80 3.16 18.51 -5.67
CA THR A 80 2.24 19.65 -5.53
C THR A 80 2.49 20.35 -4.21
N ARG A 81 2.44 21.69 -4.19
CA ARG A 81 2.56 22.50 -2.96
C ARG A 81 1.21 22.92 -2.38
N TRP A 82 0.17 22.94 -3.20
CA TRP A 82 -1.17 23.40 -2.83
C TRP A 82 -2.22 22.44 -3.36
N GLN A 83 -2.97 21.81 -2.46
CA GLN A 83 -4.18 21.09 -2.82
C GLN A 83 -5.38 21.91 -2.36
N ARG A 84 -6.28 22.20 -3.30
CA ARG A 84 -7.55 22.84 -2.98
C ARG A 84 -8.65 21.80 -3.02
N MET A 85 -9.28 21.57 -1.87
CA MET A 85 -10.45 20.71 -1.76
C MET A 85 -11.69 21.57 -2.02
N TYR A 86 -12.53 21.13 -2.93
CA TYR A 86 -13.84 21.72 -3.18
C TYR A 86 -14.90 20.71 -2.71
N SER A 87 -15.93 21.19 -2.03
CA SER A 87 -17.13 20.43 -1.65
C SER A 87 -18.29 20.78 -2.56
#